data_AF-A0A821K9C1-F1
#
_entry.id   AF-A0A821K9C1-F1
#
_cell.length_a   1.000
_cell.length_b   1.000
_cell.length_c   1.000
_cell.angle_alpha   90.00
_cell.angle_beta   90.00
_cell.angle_gamma   90.00
#
_symmetry.space_group_name_H-M   'P 1'
#
loop_
_entity.id
_entity.type
_entity.pdbx_description
1 polymer ?
#
loop_
_entity_poly.entity_id
_entity_poly.type
_entity_poly.pdbx_seq_one_letter_code
_entity_poly.pdbx_strand_id
1 'polypeptide(L)'
;DFRIELIRQLIERCAQPKNLIGCPTIGDNPIRLTARHFPSLLPPTATVKMARRSCIICSHTSRREKKRTDTRYQCGVCNVGVCVVGCFEEYHTLEHF
;
A
#
# COMPACT_ATOMS: atom_id res chain seq x y z
N ASP A 1 -13.45 -34.06 4.80
CA ASP A 1 -12.96 -33.64 3.47
C ASP A 1 -13.42 -32.28 2.96
N PHE A 2 -14.70 -31.89 3.06
CA PHE A 2 -15.17 -30.59 2.54
C PHE A 2 -14.36 -29.36 2.99
N ARG A 3 -13.96 -29.31 4.27
CA ARG A 3 -13.14 -28.20 4.81
C ARG A 3 -11.75 -28.12 4.15
N ILE A 4 -11.15 -29.26 3.80
CA ILE A 4 -9.84 -29.32 3.14
C ILE A 4 -9.97 -28.84 1.70
N GLU A 5 -11.03 -29.26 1.01
CA GLU A 5 -11.31 -28.85 -0.37
C GLU A 5 -11.57 -27.34 -0.48
N LEU A 6 -12.35 -26.78 0.46
CA LEU A 6 -12.58 -25.34 0.54
C LEU A 6 -11.27 -24.55 0.77
N ILE A 7 -10.39 -25.06 1.64
CA ILE A 7 -9.08 -24.43 1.91
C ILE A 7 -8.20 -24.46 0.66
N ARG A 8 -8.16 -25.58 -0.09
CA ARG A 8 -7.40 -25.67 -1.34
C ARG A 8 -7.88 -24.65 -2.37
N GLN A 9 -9.20 -24.56 -2.58
CA GLN A 9 -9.78 -23.62 -3.54
C GLN A 9 -9.51 -22.15 -3.17
N LEU A 10 -9.51 -21.82 -1.88
CA LEU A 10 -9.15 -20.49 -1.39
C LEU A 10 -7.66 -20.18 -1.63
N ILE A 11 -6.77 -21.12 -1.33
CA ILE A 11 -5.33 -20.96 -1.56
C ILE A 11 -5.02 -20.79 -3.06
N GLU A 12 -5.62 -21.59 -3.95
CA GLU A 12 -5.45 -21.47 -5.41
C GLU A 12 -5.89 -20.11 -5.96
N ARG A 13 -6.92 -19.49 -5.37
CA ARG A 13 -7.42 -18.17 -5.77
C ARG A 13 -6.50 -17.04 -5.31
N CYS A 14 -5.84 -17.20 -4.17
CA CYS A 14 -4.92 -16.22 -3.59
C CYS A 14 -3.47 -16.37 -4.08
N ALA A 15 -3.06 -17.58 -4.49
CA ALA A 15 -1.67 -17.91 -4.83
C ALA A 15 -1.28 -17.57 -6.26
N GLN A 16 -2.19 -17.06 -7.11
CA GLN A 16 -1.85 -16.67 -8.48
C GLN A 16 -0.81 -15.55 -8.46
N PRO A 17 0.46 -15.82 -8.84
CA PRO A 17 1.50 -14.82 -8.82
C PRO A 17 1.29 -13.92 -10.03
N LYS A 18 0.62 -12.78 -9.82
CA LYS A 18 0.67 -11.70 -10.80
C LYS A 18 2.09 -11.14 -10.75
N ASN A 19 2.96 -11.65 -11.61
CA ASN A 19 4.25 -11.03 -11.93
C ASN A 19 3.98 -9.66 -12.55
N LEU A 20 3.76 -8.65 -11.71
CA LEU A 20 3.66 -7.26 -12.14
C LEU A 20 4.87 -6.52 -11.60
N ILE A 21 5.99 -6.76 -12.29
CA ILE A 21 7.10 -5.81 -12.30
C ILE A 21 6.53 -4.52 -12.93
N GLY A 22 6.41 -3.45 -12.14
CA GLY A 22 6.18 -2.11 -12.65
C GLY A 22 4.72 -1.66 -12.82
N CYS A 23 3.72 -2.42 -12.38
CA CYS A 23 2.34 -1.94 -12.33
C CYS A 23 1.85 -1.98 -10.88
N PRO A 24 1.65 -0.83 -10.19
CA PRO A 24 0.91 -0.85 -8.95
C PRO A 24 -0.49 -1.35 -9.31
N THR A 25 -0.80 -2.60 -8.96
CA THR A 25 -2.15 -3.12 -9.09
C THR A 25 -3.04 -2.16 -8.31
N ILE A 26 -3.82 -1.36 -9.03
CA ILE A 26 -5.01 -0.69 -8.52
C ILE A 26 -6.03 -1.81 -8.31
N GLY A 27 -5.76 -2.59 -7.30
CA GLY A 27 -6.52 -3.75 -6.88
C GLY A 27 -6.09 -3.94 -5.45
N ASP A 28 -7.00 -3.70 -4.52
CA ASP A 28 -6.77 -3.71 -3.10
C ASP A 28 -5.99 -4.96 -2.70
N ASN A 29 -4.69 -4.79 -2.48
CA ASN A 29 -3.90 -5.86 -1.89
C ASN A 29 -4.46 -6.04 -0.48
N PRO A 30 -5.09 -7.19 -0.14
CA PRO A 30 -5.64 -7.41 1.20
C PRO A 30 -4.55 -7.33 2.27
N ILE A 31 -3.28 -7.48 1.87
CA ILE A 31 -2.09 -7.30 2.70
C ILE A 31 -2.04 -5.90 3.32
N ARG A 32 -2.51 -4.84 2.63
CA ARG A 32 -2.49 -3.48 3.19
C ARG A 32 -3.37 -3.37 4.43
N LEU A 33 -4.47 -4.13 4.49
CA LEU A 33 -5.44 -4.07 5.59
C LEU A 33 -5.19 -5.12 6.68
N THR A 34 -4.50 -6.22 6.35
CA THR A 34 -4.37 -7.37 7.25
C THR A 34 -2.99 -7.51 7.91
N ALA A 35 -1.92 -6.99 7.29
CA ALA A 35 -0.57 -7.10 7.83
C ALA A 35 -0.19 -5.92 8.74
N ARG A 36 0.77 -6.15 9.65
CA ARG A 36 1.33 -5.11 10.51
C ARG A 36 2.39 -4.33 9.75
N HIS A 37 2.04 -3.14 9.29
CA HIS A 37 2.93 -2.23 8.58
C HIS A 37 3.50 -1.16 9.51
N PHE A 38 4.72 -0.70 9.20
CA PHE A 38 5.34 0.43 9.88
C PHE A 38 5.83 1.46 8.85
N PRO A 39 5.73 2.77 9.14
CA PRO A 39 6.34 3.78 8.30
C PRO A 39 7.87 3.61 8.27
N SER A 40 8.45 3.77 7.08
CA SER A 40 9.90 3.84 6.88
C SER A 40 10.28 5.09 6.09
N LEU A 41 11.52 5.54 6.24
CA LEU A 41 12.05 6.62 5.41
C LEU A 41 12.32 6.12 3.99
N LEU A 42 12.10 7.00 3.02
CA LEU A 42 12.49 6.75 1.64
C LEU A 42 14.01 6.62 1.54
N PRO A 43 14.53 5.58 0.86
CA PRO A 43 15.95 5.48 0.61
C PRO A 43 16.41 6.62 -0.30
N PRO A 44 17.65 7.13 -0.13
CA PRO A 44 18.25 8.05 -1.07
C PRO A 44 18.29 7.47 -2.48
N THR A 45 18.09 8.31 -3.49
CA THR A 45 18.38 7.95 -4.89
C THR A 45 19.80 8.39 -5.26
N ALA A 46 20.36 7.83 -6.32
CA ALA A 46 21.71 8.16 -6.79
C ALA A 46 21.95 9.67 -6.96
N THR A 47 20.89 10.43 -7.25
CA THR A 47 20.94 11.88 -7.49
C THR A 47 20.44 12.71 -6.31
N VAL A 48 19.66 12.16 -5.38
CA VAL A 48 19.00 12.92 -4.30
C VAL A 48 19.17 12.23 -2.96
N LYS A 49 19.94 12.87 -2.06
CA LYS A 49 20.13 12.42 -0.67
C LYS A 49 18.83 12.29 0.12
N MET A 50 17.81 13.06 -0.28
CA MET A 50 16.58 13.25 0.48
C MET A 50 15.35 13.04 -0.41
N ALA A 51 15.13 11.79 -0.80
CA ALA A 51 14.05 11.42 -1.69
C ALA A 51 12.66 11.72 -1.09
N ARG A 52 11.70 12.07 -1.96
CA ARG A 52 10.31 12.32 -1.60
C ARG A 52 9.40 11.64 -2.61
N ARG A 53 8.22 11.23 -2.16
CA ARG A 53 7.13 10.70 -3.01
C ARG A 53 5.83 11.40 -2.66
N SER A 54 4.88 11.43 -3.60
CA SER A 54 3.54 11.93 -3.34
C SER A 54 2.78 11.00 -2.39
N CYS A 55 2.08 11.57 -1.40
CA CYS A 55 1.20 10.83 -0.52
C CYS A 55 -0.02 10.31 -1.31
N ILE A 56 -0.21 8.98 -1.31
CA ILE A 56 -1.32 8.34 -2.02
C ILE A 56 -2.69 8.78 -1.48
N ILE A 57 -2.84 8.87 -0.15
CA ILE A 57 -4.10 9.29 0.47
C ILE A 57 -4.43 10.74 0.11
N CYS A 58 -3.52 11.69 0.33
CA CYS A 58 -3.82 13.09 0.04
C CYS A 58 -4.14 13.35 -1.45
N SER A 59 -3.56 12.55 -2.35
CA SER A 59 -3.75 12.71 -3.80
C SER A 59 -5.02 12.04 -4.32
N HIS A 60 -5.47 10.95 -3.69
CA HIS A 60 -6.59 10.13 -4.20
C HIS A 60 -7.81 10.08 -3.29
N THR A 61 -7.75 10.64 -2.08
CA THR A 61 -8.85 10.58 -1.12
C THR A 61 -10.15 11.15 -1.67
N SER A 62 -11.26 10.48 -1.31
CA SER A 62 -12.62 10.93 -1.54
C SER A 62 -13.27 11.56 -0.30
N ARG A 63 -12.60 11.45 0.86
CA ARG A 63 -13.12 11.86 2.18
C ARG A 63 -12.79 13.29 2.56
N ARG A 64 -11.84 13.92 1.86
CA ARG A 64 -11.41 15.31 2.07
C ARG A 64 -10.94 15.93 0.75
N GLU A 65 -10.66 17.23 0.78
CA GLU A 65 -10.12 17.95 -0.38
C GLU A 65 -8.79 17.30 -0.84
N LYS A 66 -8.71 17.02 -2.14
CA LYS A 66 -7.51 16.44 -2.74
C LYS A 66 -6.40 17.47 -2.77
N LYS A 67 -5.25 17.09 -2.23
CA LYS A 67 -4.05 17.92 -2.22
C LYS A 67 -2.82 17.08 -2.49
N ARG A 68 -2.02 17.50 -3.46
CA ARG A 68 -0.69 16.93 -3.66
C ARG A 68 0.21 17.31 -2.48
N THR A 69 0.64 16.32 -1.71
CA THR A 69 1.57 16.47 -0.59
C THR A 69 2.72 15.49 -0.78
N ASP A 70 3.95 15.99 -0.75
CA ASP A 70 5.14 15.14 -0.83
C ASP A 70 5.63 14.77 0.57
N THR A 71 5.94 13.50 0.77
CA THR A 71 6.37 12.90 2.03
C THR A 71 7.74 12.23 1.87
N ARG A 72 8.51 12.19 2.96
CA ARG A 72 9.74 11.40 3.08
C ARG A 72 9.50 9.98 3.55
N TYR A 73 8.27 9.67 3.94
CA TYR A 73 7.89 8.40 4.52
C TYR A 73 7.12 7.55 3.52
N GLN A 74 7.30 6.26 3.65
CA GLN A 74 6.63 5.24 2.86
C GLN A 74 6.18 4.08 3.74
N CYS A 75 5.23 3.30 3.27
CA CYS A 75 5.09 1.93 3.72
C CYS A 75 6.07 1.07 2.92
N GLY A 76 7.06 0.48 3.58
CA GLY A 76 8.09 -0.33 2.88
C GLY A 76 7.54 -1.59 2.23
N VAL A 77 6.51 -2.20 2.82
CA VAL A 77 5.87 -3.41 2.29
C VAL A 77 4.96 -3.10 1.11
N CYS A 78 4.16 -2.03 1.20
CA CYS A 78 3.27 -1.60 0.11
C CYS A 78 3.98 -0.74 -0.95
N ASN A 79 5.20 -0.28 -0.68
CA ASN A 79 6.02 0.59 -1.53
C ASN A 79 5.31 1.90 -1.96
N VAL A 80 4.44 2.44 -1.11
CA VAL A 80 3.69 3.69 -1.36
C VAL A 80 4.18 4.84 -0.47
N GLY A 81 4.23 6.04 -1.03
CA GLY A 81 4.45 7.26 -0.25
C GLY A 81 3.20 7.61 0.55
N VAL A 82 3.36 7.84 1.85
CA VAL A 82 2.24 8.17 2.74
C VAL A 82 2.69 9.11 3.88
N CYS A 83 1.84 10.05 4.29
CA CYS A 83 2.13 10.88 5.47
C CYS A 83 2.06 10.02 6.73
N VAL A 84 2.98 10.24 7.67
CA VAL A 84 3.03 9.46 8.93
C VAL A 84 1.77 9.67 9.75
N VAL A 85 1.32 10.92 9.88
CA VAL A 85 0.16 11.28 10.68
C VAL A 85 -1.11 11.17 9.84
N GLY A 86 -2.09 10.41 10.33
CA GLY A 86 -3.42 10.22 9.74
C GLY A 86 -3.44 9.35 8.48
N CYS A 87 -2.65 9.68 7.45
CA CYS A 87 -2.69 8.99 6.17
C CYS A 87 -2.20 7.54 6.26
N PHE A 88 -1.21 7.24 7.09
CA PHE A 88 -0.70 5.87 7.25
C PHE A 88 -1.78 4.95 7.82
N GLU A 89 -2.48 5.42 8.85
CA GLU A 89 -3.60 4.71 9.45
C GLU A 89 -4.74 4.53 8.44
N GLU A 90 -5.18 5.61 7.77
CA GLU A 90 -6.23 5.54 6.75
C GLU A 90 -5.91 4.53 5.64
N TYR A 91 -4.66 4.53 5.14
CA TYR A 91 -4.23 3.60 4.10
C TYR A 91 -4.22 2.13 4.53
N HIS A 92 -4.05 1.86 5.83
CA HIS A 92 -3.97 0.51 6.37
C HIS A 92 -5.24 0.05 7.11
N THR A 93 -6.28 0.88 7.19
CA THR A 93 -7.54 0.55 7.89
C THR A 93 -8.78 0.65 7.00
N LEU A 94 -8.78 1.52 5.98
CA LEU A 94 -9.96 1.76 5.16
C LEU A 94 -9.89 1.00 3.84
N GLU A 95 -10.92 0.23 3.53
CA GLU A 95 -11.08 -0.37 2.21
C GLU A 95 -11.22 0.72 1.12
N HIS A 96 -11.89 1.83 1.42
CA HIS A 96 -12.07 2.96 0.51
C HIS A 96 -11.62 4.25 1.19
N PHE A 97 -10.68 5.00 0.58
CA PHE A 97 -10.07 6.21 1.16
C PHE A 97 -10.23 7.48 0.30
#